data_AF-A0A6A4HPN3-F1
#
_entry.id   AF-A0A6A4HPN3-F1
#
_cell.length_a   1.000
_cell.length_b   1.000
_cell.length_c   1.000
_cell.angle_alpha   90.00
_cell.angle_beta   90.00
_cell.angle_gamma   90.00
#
_symmetry.space_group_name_H-M   'P 1'
#
loop_
_entity.id
_entity.type
_entity.pdbx_description
1 polymer ?
#
loop_
_entity_poly.entity_id
_entity_poly.type
_entity_poly.pdbx_seq_one_letter_code
_entity_poly.pdbx_strand_id
1 'polypeptide(L)'
;MGKRQTSLIVQLRSGHISLNLHLHRIHKSDTPHCPHCSLQGRRIPESVKHFILECPAYNVERFWLRGKVGRDANSLKALLAKEKMMKALVAYVDRTKRLRNIFGDAPPN
;
A
#
# COMPACT_ATOMS: atom_id res chain seq x y z
N MET A 1 -17.94 2.82 4.35
CA MET A 1 -16.65 2.13 4.63
C MET A 1 -16.66 1.67 6.08
N GLY A 2 -16.12 0.49 6.38
CA GLY A 2 -15.99 0.02 7.77
C GLY A 2 -14.85 0.70 8.53
N LYS A 3 -14.87 0.69 9.87
CA LYS A 3 -13.86 1.33 10.74
C LYS A 3 -12.41 0.96 10.37
N ARG A 4 -12.16 -0.32 10.04
CA ARG A 4 -10.83 -0.82 9.62
C ARG A 4 -10.36 -0.22 8.30
N GLN A 5 -11.26 -0.08 7.32
CA GLN A 5 -10.93 0.51 6.02
C GLN A 5 -10.59 1.99 6.16
N THR A 6 -11.33 2.73 7.00
CA THR A 6 -11.04 4.13 7.28
C THR A 6 -9.68 4.28 7.95
N SER A 7 -9.36 3.46 8.95
CA SER A 7 -8.05 3.45 9.60
C SER A 7 -6.91 3.20 8.61
N LEU A 8 -7.07 2.21 7.72
CA LEU A 8 -6.10 1.93 6.66
C LEU A 8 -5.84 3.15 5.77
N ILE A 9 -6.90 3.84 5.32
CA ILE A 9 -6.76 5.03 4.49
C ILE A 9 -6.05 6.16 5.24
N VAL A 10 -6.36 6.37 6.52
CA VAL A 10 -5.71 7.41 7.35
C VAL A 10 -4.22 7.10 7.52
N GLN A 11 -3.86 5.84 7.74
CA GLN A 11 -2.45 5.42 7.84
C GLN A 11 -1.72 5.55 6.49
N LEU A 12 -2.37 5.22 5.37
CA LEU A 12 -1.81 5.44 4.04
C LEU A 12 -1.57 6.92 3.74
N ARG A 13 -2.48 7.81 4.16
CA ARG A 13 -2.34 9.26 3.97
C ARG A 13 -1.21 9.87 4.80
N SER A 14 -1.07 9.43 6.05
CA SER A 14 -0.02 9.92 6.96
C SER A 14 1.34 9.27 6.71
N GLY A 15 1.39 8.14 6.02
CA GLY A 15 2.60 7.32 5.91
C GLY A 15 2.93 6.56 7.20
N HIS A 16 2.08 6.65 8.23
CA HIS A 16 2.19 5.91 9.49
C HIS A 16 1.55 4.53 9.36
N ILE A 17 2.02 3.78 8.36
CA ILE A 17 1.56 2.43 8.08
C ILE A 17 2.74 1.49 8.27
N SER A 18 2.48 0.22 8.59
CA SER A 18 3.48 -0.83 8.84
C SER A 18 4.20 -1.29 7.56
N LEU A 19 4.79 -0.35 6.84
CA LEU A 19 5.78 -0.55 5.80
C LEU A 19 7.17 -0.27 6.38
N ASN A 20 8.20 -0.89 5.81
CA ASN A 20 9.54 -0.90 6.40
C ASN A 20 10.14 0.51 6.58
N LEU A 21 9.82 1.49 5.72
CA LEU A 21 10.30 2.86 5.92
C LEU A 21 9.79 3.47 7.24
N HIS A 22 8.51 3.26 7.57
CA HIS A 22 7.96 3.75 8.83
C HIS A 22 8.41 2.88 10.01
N LEU A 23 8.42 1.55 9.86
CA LEU A 23 8.87 0.64 10.91
C LEU A 23 10.32 0.90 11.32
N HIS A 24 11.21 1.18 10.36
CA HIS A 24 12.59 1.53 10.65
C HIS A 24 12.70 2.85 11.43
N ARG A 25 11.88 3.86 11.09
CA ARG A 25 11.84 5.14 11.84
C ARG A 25 11.44 4.98 13.30
N ILE A 26 10.62 3.98 13.62
CA ILE A 26 10.19 3.68 14.99
C ILE A 26 10.98 2.52 15.62
N HIS A 27 12.11 2.14 15.03
CA HIS A 27 12.98 1.06 15.50
C HIS A 27 12.28 -0.32 15.64
N LYS A 28 11.31 -0.59 14.76
CA LYS A 28 10.58 -1.87 14.65
C LYS A 28 10.98 -2.71 13.43
N SER A 29 11.90 -2.22 12.60
CA SER A 29 12.49 -2.95 11.48
C SER A 29 13.96 -2.59 11.38
N ASP A 30 14.82 -3.58 11.13
CA ASP A 30 16.27 -3.39 10.98
C ASP A 30 16.63 -2.63 9.70
N THR A 31 15.72 -2.62 8.71
CA THR A 31 15.95 -1.96 7.43
C THR A 31 14.72 -1.14 6.98
N PRO A 32 14.92 0.01 6.31
CA PRO A 32 13.83 0.75 5.68
C PRO A 32 13.46 0.18 4.30
N HIS A 33 14.22 -0.79 3.78
CA HIS A 33 14.08 -1.26 2.40
C HIS A 33 12.92 -2.22 2.19
N CYS A 34 12.35 -2.21 0.98
CA CYS A 34 11.34 -3.17 0.57
C CYS A 34 11.95 -4.57 0.48
N PRO A 35 11.35 -5.60 1.12
CA PRO A 35 11.90 -6.94 1.13
C PRO A 35 11.95 -7.52 -0.29
N HIS A 36 10.91 -7.32 -1.09
CA HIS A 36 10.87 -7.83 -2.46
C HIS A 36 11.90 -7.18 -3.39
N CYS A 37 12.14 -5.87 -3.24
CA CYS A 37 13.19 -5.20 -4.00
C CYS A 37 14.58 -5.64 -3.55
N SER A 38 14.76 -5.87 -2.24
CA SER A 38 16.03 -6.34 -1.68
C SER A 38 16.40 -7.73 -2.21
N LEU A 39 15.42 -8.62 -2.40
CA LEU A 39 15.61 -9.92 -3.06
C LEU A 39 16.08 -9.80 -4.52
N GLN A 40 15.82 -8.67 -5.16
CA GLN A 40 16.27 -8.36 -6.53
C GLN A 40 17.57 -7.54 -6.54
N GLY A 41 18.28 -7.45 -5.41
CA GLY A 41 19.50 -6.66 -5.26
C GLY A 41 19.29 -5.14 -5.19
N ARG A 42 18.05 -4.67 -5.06
CA ARG A 42 17.72 -3.23 -5.04
C ARG A 42 17.44 -2.74 -3.62
N ARG A 43 18.13 -1.67 -3.21
CA ARG A 43 17.94 -1.02 -1.91
C ARG A 43 16.98 0.16 -2.02
N ILE A 44 15.69 -0.13 -2.14
CA ILE A 44 14.64 0.89 -2.30
C ILE A 44 13.83 0.98 -0.99
N PRO A 45 13.69 2.17 -0.39
CA PRO A 45 12.84 2.36 0.79
C PRO A 45 11.38 1.97 0.54
N GLU A 46 10.79 1.19 1.44
CA GLU A 46 9.38 0.78 1.36
C GLU A 46 8.45 1.89 1.84
N SER A 47 8.30 2.95 1.04
CA SER A 47 7.33 4.02 1.28
C SER A 47 5.94 3.65 0.76
N VAL A 48 4.90 4.38 1.17
CA VAL A 48 3.54 4.24 0.62
C VAL A 48 3.54 4.45 -0.90
N LYS A 49 4.28 5.45 -1.39
CA LYS A 49 4.46 5.72 -2.82
C LYS A 49 5.07 4.51 -3.51
N HIS A 50 6.16 3.97 -2.96
CA HIS A 50 6.80 2.79 -3.53
C HIS A 50 5.83 1.60 -3.58
N PHE A 51 5.19 1.32 -2.46
CA PHE A 51 4.25 0.21 -2.30
C PHE A 51 3.08 0.27 -3.28
N ILE A 52 2.48 1.45 -3.52
CA ILE A 52 1.31 1.59 -4.40
C ILE A 52 1.69 1.83 -5.87
N LEU A 53 2.78 2.56 -6.14
CA LEU A 53 3.04 3.13 -7.46
C LEU A 53 4.30 2.61 -8.14
N GLU A 54 5.26 2.02 -7.43
CA GLU A 54 6.60 1.74 -8.00
C GLU A 54 7.06 0.28 -7.85
N CYS A 55 6.63 -0.42 -6.79
CA CYS A 55 7.16 -1.74 -6.43
C CYS A 55 6.86 -2.82 -7.48
N PRO A 56 7.90 -3.44 -8.09
CA PRO A 56 7.72 -4.43 -9.16
C PRO A 56 7.03 -5.71 -8.67
N ALA A 57 7.14 -6.03 -7.39
CA ALA A 57 6.50 -7.21 -6.80
C ALA A 57 4.98 -7.18 -6.91
N TYR A 58 4.39 -5.98 -6.90
CA TYR A 58 2.94 -5.79 -6.94
C TYR A 58 2.45 -5.36 -8.34
N ASN A 59 3.15 -5.76 -9.41
CA ASN A 59 2.78 -5.38 -10.77
C ASN A 59 1.37 -5.80 -11.16
N VAL A 60 0.96 -7.01 -10.77
CA VAL A 60 -0.36 -7.58 -11.10
C VAL A 60 -1.46 -6.81 -10.39
N GLU A 61 -1.27 -6.53 -9.10
CA GLU A 61 -2.21 -5.77 -8.28
C GLU A 61 -2.27 -4.31 -8.72
N ARG A 62 -1.14 -3.72 -9.13
CA ARG A 62 -1.09 -2.36 -9.68
C ARG A 62 -1.82 -2.28 -11.02
N PHE A 63 -1.68 -3.29 -11.86
CA PHE A 63 -2.43 -3.38 -13.12
C PHE A 63 -3.94 -3.47 -12.85
N TRP A 64 -4.34 -4.32 -11.89
CA TRP A 64 -5.75 -4.40 -11.46
C TRP A 64 -6.26 -3.07 -10.89
N LEU A 65 -5.48 -2.41 -10.03
CA LEU A 65 -5.82 -1.11 -9.45
C LEU A 65 -6.00 -0.07 -10.56
N ARG A 66 -5.06 -0.01 -11.52
CA ARG A 66 -5.12 0.84 -12.72
C ARG A 66 -6.40 0.59 -13.52
N GLY A 67 -6.79 -0.67 -13.72
CA GLY A 67 -8.06 -1.00 -14.39
C GLY A 67 -9.31 -0.49 -13.66
N LYS A 68 -9.28 -0.41 -12.32
CA LYS A 68 -10.40 0.08 -11.51
C LYS A 68 -10.48 1.60 -11.41
N VAL A 69 -9.34 2.27 -11.36
CA VAL A 69 -9.22 3.72 -11.06
C VAL A 69 -8.82 4.57 -12.26
N GLY A 70 -8.40 3.96 -13.36
CA GLY A 70 -8.01 4.64 -14.59
C GLY A 70 -6.74 5.50 -14.45
N ARG A 71 -6.71 6.65 -15.13
CA ARG A 71 -5.55 7.56 -15.16
C ARG A 71 -5.13 8.09 -13.79
N ASP A 72 -6.06 8.14 -12.83
CA ASP A 72 -5.81 8.60 -11.46
C ASP A 72 -4.87 7.64 -10.68
N ALA A 73 -4.61 6.43 -11.19
CA ALA A 73 -3.78 5.42 -10.56
C ALA A 73 -2.32 5.83 -10.35
N ASN A 74 -1.84 6.84 -11.08
CA ASN A 74 -0.45 7.29 -11.00
C ASN A 74 -0.25 8.38 -9.94
N SER A 75 -1.33 8.88 -9.34
CA SER A 75 -1.27 9.94 -8.33
C SER A 75 -1.80 9.41 -6.99
N LEU A 76 -0.88 9.25 -6.04
CA LEU A 76 -1.23 8.88 -4.66
C LEU A 76 -2.25 9.87 -4.07
N LYS A 77 -2.11 11.16 -4.37
CA LYS A 77 -3.05 12.20 -3.93
C LYS A 77 -4.45 12.00 -4.52
N ALA A 78 -4.56 11.66 -5.80
CA ALA A 78 -5.86 11.41 -6.44
C ALA A 78 -6.52 10.13 -5.91
N LEU A 79 -5.73 9.07 -5.71
CA LEU A 79 -6.20 7.80 -5.15
C LEU A 79 -6.74 7.94 -3.73
N LEU A 80 -6.12 8.81 -2.93
CA LEU A 80 -6.52 9.06 -1.55
C LEU A 80 -7.62 10.12 -1.44
N ALA A 81 -8.06 10.78 -2.51
CA ALA A 81 -9.06 11.86 -2.45
C ALA A 81 -10.51 11.36 -2.65
N LYS A 82 -10.74 10.41 -3.56
CA LYS A 82 -12.09 9.98 -3.98
C LYS A 82 -12.51 8.68 -3.29
N GLU A 83 -13.74 8.60 -2.80
CA GLU A 83 -14.24 7.40 -2.09
C GLU A 83 -14.13 6.11 -2.92
N LYS A 84 -14.49 6.16 -4.20
CA LYS A 84 -14.35 5.02 -5.12
C LYS A 84 -12.90 4.52 -5.20
N MET A 85 -11.93 5.43 -5.22
CA MET A 85 -10.51 5.10 -5.31
C MET A 85 -9.99 4.57 -3.97
N MET A 86 -10.47 5.11 -2.86
CA MET A 86 -10.16 4.58 -1.53
C MET A 86 -10.64 3.13 -1.37
N LYS A 87 -11.84 2.78 -1.87
CA LYS A 87 -12.32 1.38 -1.88
C LYS A 87 -11.41 0.47 -2.71
N ALA A 88 -10.98 0.95 -3.88
CA ALA A 88 -10.04 0.21 -4.74
C ALA A 88 -8.66 0.04 -4.08
N LEU A 89 -8.17 1.05 -3.36
CA LEU A 89 -6.93 0.97 -2.57
C LEU A 89 -7.01 -0.06 -1.44
N VAL A 90 -8.14 -0.11 -0.73
CA VAL A 90 -8.35 -1.12 0.33
C VAL A 90 -8.28 -2.53 -0.28
N ALA A 91 -8.94 -2.75 -1.41
CA ALA A 91 -8.89 -4.03 -2.12
C ALA A 91 -7.50 -4.35 -2.69
N TYR A 92 -6.74 -3.34 -3.13
CA TYR A 92 -5.34 -3.49 -3.51
C TYR A 92 -4.51 -3.98 -2.32
N VAL A 93 -4.62 -3.32 -1.16
CA VAL A 93 -3.89 -3.71 0.05
C VAL A 93 -4.23 -5.15 0.45
N ASP A 94 -5.51 -5.53 0.41
CA ASP A 94 -5.91 -6.91 0.70
C ASP A 94 -5.28 -7.91 -0.28
N ARG A 95 -5.30 -7.61 -1.59
CA ARG A 95 -4.70 -8.47 -2.63
C ARG A 95 -3.19 -8.66 -2.45
N THR A 96 -2.46 -7.62 -2.08
CA THR A 96 -1.01 -7.71 -1.85
C THR A 96 -0.65 -8.55 -0.63
N LYS A 97 -1.59 -8.77 0.30
CA LYS A 97 -1.43 -9.45 1.60
C LYS A 97 -0.29 -8.91 2.50
N ARG A 98 0.41 -7.85 2.08
CA ARG A 98 1.55 -7.23 2.77
C ARG A 98 1.20 -6.73 4.17
N LEU A 99 -0.03 -6.27 4.34
CA LEU A 99 -0.53 -5.65 5.57
C LEU A 99 -1.61 -6.50 6.27
N ARG A 100 -1.72 -7.79 5.91
CA ARG A 100 -2.74 -8.70 6.44
C ARG A 100 -2.70 -8.81 7.97
N ASN A 101 -1.49 -8.81 8.56
CA ASN A 101 -1.32 -8.87 10.01
C ASN A 101 -1.89 -7.67 10.79
N ILE A 102 -2.10 -6.52 10.12
CA ILE A 102 -2.57 -5.30 10.80
C ILE A 102 -4.06 -5.05 10.56
N PHE A 103 -4.57 -5.40 9.37
CA PHE A 103 -5.95 -5.09 9.00
C PHE A 103 -6.89 -6.31 8.91
N GLY A 104 -6.34 -7.53 9.02
CA GLY A 104 -7.08 -8.78 8.80
C GLY A 104 -7.51 -8.93 7.34
N ASP A 105 -8.17 -10.05 7.01
CA ASP A 105 -8.81 -10.18 5.69
C ASP A 105 -9.94 -9.15 5.59
N ALA A 106 -9.90 -8.32 4.55
CA ALA A 106 -11.06 -7.53 4.18
C ALA A 106 -12.14 -8.50 3.69
N PRO A 107 -13.41 -8.36 4.12
CA PRO A 107 -14.47 -9.23 3.62
C PRO A 107 -14.54 -9.11 2.09
N PRO A 108 -14.74 -10.24 1.38
CA PRO A 108 -14.91 -10.21 -0.07
C PRO A 108 -16.11 -9.30 -0.38
N ASN A 109 -15.87 -8.29 -1.21
CA ASN A 109 -16.91 -7.44 -1.76
C ASN A 109 -17.53 -8.08 -3.00
#